data_AF-A0A2E3Y3R3-F1
#
_entry.id   AF-A0A2E3Y3R3-F1
#
_cell.length_a   1.000
_cell.length_b   1.000
_cell.length_c   1.000
_cell.angle_alpha   90.00
_cell.angle_beta   90.00
_cell.angle_gamma   90.00
#
_symmetry.space_group_name_H-M   'P 1'
#
loop_
_entity.id
_entity.type
_entity.pdbx_description
1 polymer ?
#
loop_
_entity_poly.entity_id
_entity_poly.type
_entity_poly.pdbx_seq_one_letter_code
_entity_poly.pdbx_strand_id
1 'polypeptide(L)'
;MPSIDVYKLITQIVNHGDKLLSNSKRSLIKYLLPIEKSFGYYTGNKAEFYDPQEDQIFYRNFKVDDEQSRIDSINYINGRIDYYNRHCDEQIKKGILVRNEYSKIPHLYEWALKLRLSPPIIDHTTDFMARNSIALIRTVDDPYVYKCGMKMANDDFVPRFNKMIYDYLIALTKGKKLVPQNTLYNPILEFEDWFMSSGIEIEKTPSLTNGLKGTKQSKLPVIFEVDDKTASINLKPSIKANPDYKRWYQSPIEAKIINLIENDALDNFIHDCRFKNVNKINIKKLSKKLNCSDKTAKKMIQLHAPYILEL
;
A
#
# COMPACT_ATOMS: atom_id res chain seq x y z
N MET A 1 -11.13 -21.80 -13.77
CA MET A 1 -10.97 -20.47 -13.12
C MET A 1 -9.52 -20.38 -12.67
N PRO A 2 -8.80 -19.27 -12.89
CA PRO A 2 -7.46 -19.12 -12.33
C PRO A 2 -7.57 -19.28 -10.81
N SER A 3 -6.81 -20.21 -10.22
CA SER A 3 -6.79 -20.38 -8.77
C SER A 3 -6.05 -19.17 -8.19
N ILE A 4 -6.76 -18.34 -7.44
CA ILE A 4 -6.12 -17.28 -6.67
C ILE A 4 -5.15 -17.90 -5.66
N ASP A 5 -3.92 -17.41 -5.64
CA ASP A 5 -2.93 -17.81 -4.63
C ASP A 5 -3.11 -16.94 -3.38
N VAL A 6 -4.00 -17.40 -2.50
CA VAL A 6 -4.33 -16.68 -1.26
C VAL A 6 -3.11 -16.52 -0.35
N TYR A 7 -2.15 -17.46 -0.38
CA TYR A 7 -0.92 -17.35 0.40
C TYR A 7 -0.02 -16.22 -0.11
N LYS A 8 0.13 -16.10 -1.44
CA LYS A 8 0.86 -14.98 -2.05
C LYS A 8 0.21 -13.65 -1.69
N LEU A 9 -1.12 -13.57 -1.73
CA LEU A 9 -1.86 -12.37 -1.35
C LEU A 9 -1.64 -12.00 0.13
N ILE A 10 -1.79 -12.96 1.05
CA ILE A 10 -1.51 -12.76 2.49
C ILE A 10 -0.08 -12.25 2.69
N THR A 11 0.89 -12.81 1.96
CA THR A 11 2.29 -12.39 2.06
C THR A 11 2.46 -10.92 1.67
N GLN A 12 1.77 -10.43 0.64
CA GLN A 12 1.80 -9.00 0.26
C GLN A 12 1.23 -8.11 1.39
N ILE A 13 0.21 -8.59 2.11
CA ILE A 13 -0.42 -7.88 3.23
C ILE A 13 0.51 -7.83 4.45
N VAL A 14 1.15 -8.94 4.84
CA VAL A 14 1.94 -8.98 6.08
C VAL A 14 3.40 -8.58 5.92
N ASN A 15 3.96 -8.65 4.71
CA ASN A 15 5.37 -8.35 4.43
C ASN A 15 5.55 -6.92 3.89
N HIS A 16 5.05 -5.93 4.64
CA HIS A 16 5.12 -4.52 4.26
C HIS A 16 6.33 -3.83 4.93
N GLY A 17 7.28 -3.37 4.11
CA GLY A 17 8.47 -2.59 4.53
C GLY A 17 9.77 -3.40 4.65
N ASP A 18 10.90 -2.76 4.32
CA ASP A 18 12.26 -3.35 4.25
C ASP A 18 12.85 -3.84 5.59
N LYS A 19 12.13 -3.70 6.70
CA LYS A 19 12.67 -3.92 8.06
C LYS A 19 12.35 -5.27 8.70
N LEU A 20 11.57 -6.16 8.07
CA LEU A 20 11.25 -7.48 8.63
C LEU A 20 12.22 -8.56 8.13
N LEU A 21 13.52 -8.28 8.17
CA LEU A 21 14.59 -9.09 7.56
C LEU A 21 14.98 -10.37 8.31
N SER A 22 14.35 -10.73 9.44
CA SER A 22 14.78 -11.90 10.23
C SER A 22 13.73 -13.01 10.41
N ASN A 23 12.51 -12.83 9.92
CA ASN A 23 11.40 -13.76 10.16
C ASN A 23 10.98 -14.46 8.88
N SER A 24 10.70 -15.77 8.94
CA SER A 24 10.12 -16.48 7.80
C SER A 24 8.78 -15.82 7.43
N LYS A 25 8.49 -15.65 6.14
CA LYS A 25 7.22 -15.05 5.65
C LYS A 25 5.98 -15.68 6.31
N ARG A 26 6.04 -16.99 6.57
CA ARG A 26 4.99 -17.75 7.27
C ARG A 26 4.77 -17.28 8.71
N SER A 27 5.82 -16.91 9.43
CA SER A 27 5.71 -16.43 10.81
C SER A 27 5.07 -15.04 10.92
N LEU A 28 5.07 -14.25 9.84
CA LEU A 28 4.41 -12.95 9.79
C LEU A 28 2.88 -13.06 9.69
N ILE A 29 2.35 -14.24 9.32
CA ILE A 29 0.90 -14.48 9.26
C ILE A 29 0.22 -14.19 10.59
N LYS A 30 0.91 -14.35 11.73
CA LYS A 30 0.34 -14.04 13.06
C LYS A 30 -0.07 -12.57 13.25
N TYR A 31 0.37 -11.68 12.35
CA TYR A 31 0.03 -10.25 12.32
C TYR A 31 -0.97 -9.91 11.22
N LEU A 32 -1.57 -10.90 10.56
CA LEU A 32 -2.57 -10.68 9.53
C LEU A 32 -3.86 -10.16 10.17
N LEU A 33 -4.38 -9.09 9.59
CA LEU A 33 -5.60 -8.42 10.02
C LEU A 33 -6.64 -8.45 8.89
N PRO A 34 -7.94 -8.40 9.22
CA PRO A 34 -8.99 -8.18 8.23
C PRO A 34 -8.87 -6.78 7.62
N ILE A 35 -9.54 -6.55 6.49
CA ILE A 35 -9.64 -5.22 5.88
C ILE A 35 -10.97 -4.57 6.26
N GLU A 36 -10.97 -3.24 6.43
CA GLU A 36 -12.18 -2.43 6.64
C GLU A 36 -12.56 -1.62 5.41
N LYS A 37 -11.61 -1.33 4.51
CA LYS A 37 -11.88 -0.59 3.27
C LYS A 37 -10.88 -0.96 2.19
N SER A 38 -11.29 -0.86 0.93
CA SER A 38 -10.45 -1.02 -0.26
C SER A 38 -10.65 0.18 -1.20
N PHE A 39 -9.60 0.55 -1.93
CA PHE A 39 -9.59 1.71 -2.80
C PHE A 39 -8.64 1.54 -3.99
N GLY A 40 -8.87 2.35 -5.02
CA GLY A 40 -8.08 2.34 -6.26
C GLY A 40 -6.61 2.69 -6.00
N TYR A 41 -5.71 1.95 -6.64
CA TYR A 41 -4.29 2.30 -6.68
C TYR A 41 -3.99 3.33 -7.77
N TYR A 42 -4.66 3.22 -8.93
CA TYR A 42 -4.43 4.06 -10.10
C TYR A 42 -5.32 5.30 -10.08
N THR A 43 -4.96 6.29 -9.27
CA THR A 43 -5.66 7.58 -9.21
C THR A 43 -5.17 8.59 -10.26
N GLY A 44 -4.16 8.21 -11.03
CA GLY A 44 -3.48 9.02 -12.03
C GLY A 44 -3.62 8.48 -13.46
N ASN A 45 -3.04 9.18 -14.43
CA ASN A 45 -3.14 8.88 -15.86
C ASN A 45 -1.77 8.71 -16.55
N LYS A 46 -0.71 8.48 -15.77
CA LYS A 46 0.66 8.41 -16.28
C LYS A 46 1.49 7.38 -15.50
N ALA A 47 2.36 6.65 -16.18
CA ALA A 47 3.38 5.79 -15.60
C ALA A 47 4.77 6.32 -15.97
N GLU A 48 5.70 6.35 -15.01
CA GLU A 48 7.01 6.98 -15.19
C GLU A 48 8.15 6.19 -14.54
N PHE A 49 9.31 6.21 -15.18
CA PHE A 49 10.57 5.67 -14.67
C PHE A 49 11.70 6.65 -15.00
N TYR A 50 12.47 7.02 -13.99
CA TYR A 50 13.71 7.75 -14.19
C TYR A 50 14.85 6.76 -14.29
N ASP A 51 15.53 6.76 -15.42
CA ASP A 51 16.71 5.95 -15.70
C ASP A 51 17.98 6.72 -15.27
N PRO A 52 18.67 6.28 -14.20
CA PRO A 52 19.88 6.94 -13.73
C PRO A 52 21.06 6.83 -14.70
N GLN A 53 21.05 5.86 -15.61
CA GLN A 53 22.14 5.65 -16.57
C GLN A 53 22.06 6.66 -17.72
N GLU A 54 20.86 6.87 -18.24
CA GLU A 54 20.62 7.78 -19.37
C GLU A 54 20.32 9.22 -18.91
N ASP A 55 20.23 9.47 -17.59
CA ASP A 55 19.69 10.70 -16.97
C ASP A 55 18.35 11.15 -17.58
N GLN A 56 17.51 10.17 -17.96
CA GLN A 56 16.29 10.41 -18.71
C GLN A 56 15.05 9.89 -17.95
N ILE A 57 13.94 10.62 -18.08
CA ILE A 57 12.63 10.16 -17.62
C ILE A 57 11.89 9.52 -18.79
N PHE A 58 11.60 8.23 -18.67
CA PHE A 58 10.66 7.51 -19.52
C PHE A 58 9.26 7.62 -18.94
N TYR A 59 8.27 7.95 -19.76
CA TYR A 59 6.89 7.98 -19.33
C TYR A 59 5.92 7.56 -20.43
N ARG A 60 4.75 7.09 -20.01
CA ARG A 60 3.58 6.85 -20.85
C ARG A 60 2.33 7.35 -20.16
N ASN A 61 1.49 8.05 -20.91
CA ASN A 61 0.16 8.42 -20.46
C ASN A 61 -0.82 7.32 -20.82
N PHE A 62 -1.83 7.12 -19.99
CA PHE A 62 -2.95 6.21 -20.22
C PHE A 62 -4.26 6.88 -19.82
N LYS A 63 -5.39 6.36 -20.29
CA LYS A 63 -6.70 6.83 -19.82
C LYS A 63 -7.14 5.99 -18.62
N VAL A 64 -7.71 6.62 -17.61
CA VAL A 64 -8.11 5.96 -16.35
C VAL A 64 -9.26 4.97 -16.57
N ASP A 65 -10.11 5.24 -17.55
CA ASP A 65 -11.23 4.40 -17.96
C ASP A 65 -10.86 3.33 -19.01
N ASP A 66 -9.62 3.31 -19.49
CA ASP A 66 -9.11 2.34 -20.46
C ASP A 66 -8.02 1.45 -19.83
N GLU A 67 -8.46 0.29 -19.32
CA GLU A 67 -7.59 -0.70 -18.70
C GLU A 67 -6.49 -1.21 -19.63
N GLN A 68 -6.79 -1.36 -20.93
CA GLN A 68 -5.78 -1.85 -21.89
C GLN A 68 -4.68 -0.81 -22.07
N SER A 69 -5.07 0.46 -22.26
CA SER A 69 -4.12 1.58 -22.33
C SER A 69 -3.25 1.69 -21.08
N ARG A 70 -3.85 1.48 -19.89
CA ARG A 70 -3.14 1.48 -18.60
C ARG A 70 -2.11 0.35 -18.53
N ILE A 71 -2.50 -0.87 -18.85
CA ILE A 71 -1.63 -2.06 -18.83
C ILE A 71 -0.49 -1.91 -19.84
N ASP A 72 -0.77 -1.49 -21.07
CA ASP A 72 0.27 -1.31 -22.09
C ASP A 72 1.30 -0.25 -21.70
N SER A 73 0.83 0.84 -21.07
CA SER A 73 1.70 1.89 -20.56
C SER A 73 2.58 1.41 -19.42
N ILE A 74 2.03 0.64 -18.48
CA ILE A 74 2.79 0.03 -17.37
C ILE A 74 3.80 -0.98 -17.90
N ASN A 75 3.41 -1.85 -18.84
CA ASN A 75 4.28 -2.85 -19.45
C ASN A 75 5.46 -2.22 -20.20
N TYR A 76 5.22 -1.12 -20.92
CA TYR A 76 6.30 -0.36 -21.55
C TYR A 76 7.33 0.13 -20.51
N ILE A 77 6.86 0.69 -19.39
CA ILE A 77 7.74 1.17 -18.31
C ILE A 77 8.46 0.00 -17.62
N ASN A 78 7.78 -1.11 -17.35
CA ASN A 78 8.39 -2.32 -16.80
C ASN A 78 9.47 -2.89 -17.74
N GLY A 79 9.27 -2.83 -19.06
CA GLY A 79 10.29 -3.19 -20.04
C GLY A 79 11.54 -2.30 -19.99
N ARG A 80 11.37 -0.98 -19.73
CA ARG A 80 12.50 -0.06 -19.50
C ARG A 80 13.23 -0.39 -18.19
N ILE A 81 12.49 -0.70 -17.13
CA ILE A 81 13.07 -1.15 -15.85
C ILE A 81 13.87 -2.44 -16.04
N ASP A 82 13.35 -3.41 -16.81
CA ASP A 82 14.07 -4.66 -17.12
C ASP A 82 15.35 -4.44 -17.92
N TYR A 83 15.33 -3.50 -18.86
CA TYR A 83 16.52 -3.13 -19.61
C TYR A 83 17.59 -2.55 -18.67
N TYR A 84 17.22 -1.55 -17.87
CA TYR A 84 18.11 -0.93 -16.88
C TYR A 84 18.68 -1.93 -15.89
N ASN A 85 17.82 -2.77 -15.29
CA ASN A 85 18.22 -3.74 -14.29
C ASN A 85 19.20 -4.79 -14.86
N ARG A 86 18.93 -5.30 -16.06
CA ARG A 86 19.83 -6.25 -16.74
C ARG A 86 21.18 -5.62 -17.06
N HIS A 87 21.16 -4.37 -17.53
CA HIS A 87 22.40 -3.64 -17.80
C HIS A 87 23.24 -3.50 -16.53
N CYS A 88 22.64 -3.09 -15.41
CA CYS A 88 23.34 -2.98 -14.12
C CYS A 88 23.92 -4.34 -13.66
N ASP A 89 23.15 -5.43 -13.77
CA ASP A 89 23.63 -6.78 -13.44
C ASP A 89 24.82 -7.20 -14.31
N GLU A 90 24.85 -6.82 -15.59
CA GLU A 90 26.01 -7.06 -16.47
C GLU A 90 27.23 -6.23 -16.09
N GLN A 91 27.05 -4.96 -15.71
CA GLN A 91 28.16 -4.11 -15.26
C GLN A 91 28.76 -4.60 -13.93
N ILE A 92 27.93 -5.14 -13.05
CA ILE A 92 28.39 -5.83 -11.82
C ILE A 92 29.23 -7.05 -12.18
N LYS A 93 28.78 -7.89 -13.12
CA LYS A 93 29.54 -9.07 -13.58
C LYS A 93 30.88 -8.69 -14.20
N LYS A 94 30.97 -7.53 -14.86
CA LYS A 94 32.20 -6.99 -15.45
C LYS A 94 33.12 -6.29 -14.43
N GLY A 95 32.69 -6.16 -13.17
CA GLY A 95 33.44 -5.46 -12.13
C GLY A 95 33.48 -3.93 -12.28
N ILE A 96 32.62 -3.36 -13.14
CA ILE A 96 32.54 -1.91 -13.37
C ILE A 96 31.69 -1.24 -12.29
N LEU A 97 30.64 -1.92 -11.81
CA LEU A 97 29.74 -1.44 -10.78
C LEU A 97 29.82 -2.34 -9.54
N VAL A 98 29.87 -1.76 -8.34
CA VAL A 98 29.90 -2.54 -7.10
C VAL A 98 28.48 -2.91 -6.69
N ARG A 99 28.24 -4.14 -6.24
CA ARG A 99 26.88 -4.61 -5.89
C ARG A 99 26.13 -3.71 -4.90
N ASN A 100 26.82 -2.98 -4.04
CA ASN A 100 26.22 -2.07 -3.05
C ASN A 100 25.79 -0.71 -3.65
N GLU A 101 26.20 -0.41 -4.89
CA GLU A 101 25.88 0.83 -5.62
C GLU A 101 24.58 0.71 -6.42
N TYR A 102 24.02 -0.49 -6.53
CA TYR A 102 22.79 -0.76 -7.26
C TYR A 102 21.82 -1.60 -6.44
N SER A 103 20.58 -1.12 -6.36
CA SER A 103 19.44 -1.90 -5.89
C SER A 103 18.50 -2.10 -7.05
N LYS A 104 18.11 -3.35 -7.29
CA LYS A 104 17.21 -3.72 -8.38
C LYS A 104 15.89 -2.95 -8.24
N ILE A 105 15.51 -2.25 -9.30
CA ILE A 105 14.27 -1.48 -9.31
C ILE A 105 13.11 -2.45 -9.54
N PRO A 106 12.11 -2.52 -8.64
CA PRO A 106 10.96 -3.38 -8.83
C PRO A 106 10.09 -2.86 -9.98
N HIS A 107 9.33 -3.76 -10.59
CA HIS A 107 8.30 -3.40 -11.56
C HIS A 107 7.20 -2.56 -10.90
N LEU A 108 6.57 -1.71 -11.71
CA LEU A 108 5.28 -1.14 -11.39
C LEU A 108 4.23 -2.26 -11.36
N TYR A 109 3.33 -2.18 -10.38
CA TYR A 109 2.19 -3.09 -10.29
C TYR A 109 1.25 -2.92 -11.47
N GLU A 110 0.70 -4.03 -11.97
CA GLU A 110 -0.23 -4.05 -13.10
C GLU A 110 -1.69 -4.18 -12.65
N TRP A 111 -1.94 -4.79 -11.49
CA TRP A 111 -3.27 -5.11 -10.97
C TRP A 111 -3.37 -4.74 -9.48
N ALA A 112 -2.94 -3.52 -9.15
CA ALA A 112 -2.88 -3.06 -7.77
C ALA A 112 -4.22 -2.54 -7.22
N LEU A 113 -4.50 -2.92 -5.97
CA LEU A 113 -5.49 -2.29 -5.10
C LEU A 113 -4.82 -1.90 -3.78
N LYS A 114 -5.35 -0.84 -3.16
CA LYS A 114 -4.96 -0.46 -1.80
C LYS A 114 -6.02 -0.97 -0.82
N LEU A 115 -5.56 -1.52 0.29
CA LEU A 115 -6.36 -2.08 1.37
C LEU A 115 -6.07 -1.33 2.65
N ARG A 116 -7.10 -0.99 3.41
CA ARG A 116 -6.97 -0.55 4.80
C ARG A 116 -7.30 -1.72 5.70
N LEU A 117 -6.34 -2.13 6.52
CA LEU A 117 -6.51 -3.13 7.55
C LEU A 117 -7.30 -2.53 8.73
N SER A 118 -8.11 -3.37 9.37
CA SER A 118 -8.80 -3.02 10.60
C SER A 118 -7.80 -2.86 11.75
N PRO A 119 -8.10 -2.00 12.73
CA PRO A 119 -7.31 -1.92 13.96
C PRO A 119 -7.26 -3.30 14.66
N PRO A 120 -6.09 -3.73 15.15
CA PRO A 120 -5.99 -5.00 15.86
C PRO A 120 -6.70 -4.93 17.21
N ILE A 121 -7.37 -6.02 17.60
CA ILE A 121 -7.90 -6.17 18.97
C ILE A 121 -6.86 -6.78 19.93
N ILE A 122 -5.82 -7.43 19.38
CA ILE A 122 -4.83 -8.16 20.18
C ILE A 122 -3.58 -7.31 20.45
N ASP A 123 -3.36 -7.02 21.74
CA ASP A 123 -2.39 -6.05 22.27
C ASP A 123 -0.90 -6.34 22.03
N HIS A 124 -0.51 -7.49 21.47
CA HIS A 124 0.89 -7.85 21.19
C HIS A 124 1.27 -7.73 19.70
N THR A 125 0.33 -7.26 18.86
CA THR A 125 0.57 -6.84 17.47
C THR A 125 1.03 -5.37 17.38
N THR A 126 1.11 -4.68 18.52
CA THR A 126 0.78 -3.26 18.69
C THR A 126 1.90 -2.27 18.48
N ASP A 127 3.17 -2.60 18.75
CA ASP A 127 4.12 -1.51 18.97
C ASP A 127 4.42 -0.68 17.71
N PHE A 128 4.33 -1.30 16.53
CA PHE A 128 4.41 -0.59 15.24
C PHE A 128 3.05 -0.39 14.57
N MET A 129 2.12 -1.36 14.67
CA MET A 129 0.84 -1.30 13.96
C MET A 129 -0.25 -0.48 14.68
N ALA A 130 -0.25 -0.45 16.02
CA ALA A 130 -1.28 0.27 16.80
C ALA A 130 -0.97 1.76 16.99
N ARG A 131 0.31 2.18 16.88
CA ARG A 131 0.70 3.58 17.08
C ARG A 131 0.49 4.46 15.84
N ASN A 132 0.15 3.89 14.70
CA ASN A 132 0.04 4.61 13.44
C ASN A 132 -1.09 3.99 12.60
N SER A 133 -2.20 4.71 12.37
CA SER A 133 -3.31 4.24 11.52
C SER A 133 -2.89 3.92 10.07
N ILE A 134 -1.64 4.21 9.74
CA ILE A 134 -1.07 4.03 8.41
C ILE A 134 -0.07 2.90 8.31
N ALA A 135 0.35 2.38 9.46
CA ALA A 135 0.83 1.03 9.52
C ALA A 135 -0.24 0.00 9.08
N LEU A 136 -1.46 0.41 8.71
CA LEU A 136 -2.57 -0.43 8.26
C LEU A 136 -2.93 -0.30 6.77
N ILE A 137 -2.30 0.57 5.97
CA ILE A 137 -2.52 0.56 4.51
C ILE A 137 -1.59 -0.45 3.84
N ARG A 138 -2.11 -1.27 2.93
CA ARG A 138 -1.35 -2.26 2.14
C ARG A 138 -1.69 -2.15 0.67
N THR A 139 -0.69 -2.35 -0.18
CA THR A 139 -0.92 -2.52 -1.62
C THR A 139 -0.84 -4.00 -1.95
N VAL A 140 -1.83 -4.49 -2.69
CA VAL A 140 -1.84 -5.86 -3.23
C VAL A 140 -1.92 -5.80 -4.74
N ASP A 141 -1.12 -6.61 -5.42
CA ASP A 141 -1.08 -6.76 -6.87
C ASP A 141 -1.55 -8.18 -7.23
N ASP A 142 -2.81 -8.29 -7.64
CA ASP A 142 -3.42 -9.54 -8.09
C ASP A 142 -4.55 -9.29 -9.11
N PRO A 143 -4.48 -9.89 -10.32
CA PRO A 143 -5.44 -9.64 -11.38
C PRO A 143 -6.85 -10.10 -11.05
N TYR A 144 -7.03 -11.15 -10.25
CA TYR A 144 -8.35 -11.64 -9.89
C TYR A 144 -9.01 -10.71 -8.87
N VAL A 145 -8.27 -10.33 -7.83
CA VAL A 145 -8.74 -9.40 -6.80
C VAL A 145 -9.09 -8.05 -7.43
N TYR A 146 -8.20 -7.51 -8.28
CA TYR A 146 -8.45 -6.26 -8.99
C TYR A 146 -9.73 -6.32 -9.82
N LYS A 147 -9.91 -7.37 -10.65
CA LYS A 147 -11.10 -7.54 -11.50
C LYS A 147 -12.40 -7.69 -10.69
N CYS A 148 -12.33 -8.18 -9.45
CA CYS A 148 -13.48 -8.15 -8.55
C CYS A 148 -13.75 -6.73 -8.05
N GLY A 149 -12.71 -5.99 -7.64
CA GLY A 149 -12.80 -4.58 -7.25
C GLY A 149 -13.29 -3.65 -8.37
N MET A 150 -13.08 -4.01 -9.64
CA MET A 150 -13.64 -3.30 -10.79
C MET A 150 -15.18 -3.32 -10.87
N LYS A 151 -15.83 -4.24 -10.15
CA LYS A 151 -17.26 -4.52 -10.31
C LYS A 151 -18.05 -4.43 -9.02
N MET A 152 -17.41 -4.66 -7.88
CA MET A 152 -18.06 -4.65 -6.55
C MET A 152 -17.87 -3.29 -5.87
N ALA A 153 -18.85 -2.87 -5.08
CA ALA A 153 -18.69 -1.80 -4.09
C ALA A 153 -17.95 -2.34 -2.86
N ASN A 154 -17.47 -1.45 -1.98
CA ASN A 154 -16.80 -1.86 -0.74
C ASN A 154 -17.68 -2.77 0.13
N ASP A 155 -18.97 -2.46 0.27
CA ASP A 155 -19.94 -3.23 1.08
C ASP A 155 -20.05 -4.71 0.65
N ASP A 156 -19.83 -5.01 -0.63
CA ASP A 156 -19.78 -6.37 -1.14
C ASP A 156 -18.35 -6.94 -1.13
N PHE A 157 -17.37 -6.13 -1.55
CA PHE A 157 -16.00 -6.56 -1.74
C PHE A 157 -15.31 -6.92 -0.43
N VAL A 158 -15.44 -6.07 0.59
CA VAL A 158 -14.72 -6.21 1.86
C VAL A 158 -15.12 -7.50 2.60
N PRO A 159 -16.41 -7.80 2.84
CA PRO A 159 -16.81 -9.05 3.50
C PRO A 159 -16.36 -10.28 2.71
N ARG A 160 -16.47 -10.25 1.38
CA ARG A 160 -16.05 -11.36 0.50
C ARG A 160 -14.54 -11.57 0.54
N PHE A 161 -13.76 -10.49 0.52
CA PHE A 161 -12.31 -10.52 0.62
C PHE A 161 -11.89 -11.11 1.97
N ASN A 162 -12.46 -10.61 3.07
CA ASN A 162 -12.18 -11.12 4.41
C ASN A 162 -12.56 -12.60 4.54
N LYS A 163 -13.71 -13.00 3.98
CA LYS A 163 -14.15 -14.40 3.97
C LYS A 163 -13.20 -15.32 3.22
N MET A 164 -12.66 -14.87 2.08
CA MET A 164 -11.66 -15.64 1.31
C MET A 164 -10.40 -15.92 2.14
N ILE A 165 -9.89 -14.91 2.84
CA ILE A 165 -8.72 -15.07 3.70
C ILE A 165 -9.05 -15.98 4.88
N TYR A 166 -10.19 -15.76 5.54
CA TYR A 166 -10.66 -16.57 6.66
C TYR A 166 -10.79 -18.05 6.28
N ASP A 167 -11.46 -18.36 5.17
CA ASP A 167 -11.64 -19.75 4.69
C ASP A 167 -10.30 -20.43 4.43
N TYR A 168 -9.34 -19.69 3.89
CA TYR A 168 -7.99 -20.19 3.71
C TYR A 168 -7.32 -20.51 5.06
N LEU A 169 -7.41 -19.62 6.05
CA LEU A 169 -6.86 -19.84 7.39
C LEU A 169 -7.50 -21.05 8.08
N ILE A 170 -8.83 -21.18 8.02
CA ILE A 170 -9.57 -22.32 8.58
C ILE A 170 -9.16 -23.62 7.90
N ALA A 171 -9.04 -23.65 6.57
CA ALA A 171 -8.59 -24.83 5.83
C ALA A 171 -7.17 -25.28 6.27
N LEU A 172 -6.27 -24.35 6.59
CA LEU A 172 -4.93 -24.67 7.10
C LEU A 172 -4.95 -25.35 8.47
N THR A 173 -5.97 -25.11 9.30
CA THR A 173 -6.10 -25.76 10.62
C THR A 173 -6.39 -27.26 10.51
N LYS A 174 -6.98 -27.71 9.38
CA LYS A 174 -7.48 -29.07 9.19
C LYS A 174 -8.43 -29.52 10.31
N GLY A 175 -9.23 -28.59 10.84
CA GLY A 175 -10.20 -28.85 11.91
C GLY A 175 -9.60 -29.03 13.31
N LYS A 176 -8.29 -28.76 13.48
CA LYS A 176 -7.65 -28.85 14.79
C LYS A 176 -7.94 -27.61 15.62
N LYS A 177 -8.28 -27.81 16.91
CA LYS A 177 -8.33 -26.72 17.87
C LYS A 177 -6.94 -26.10 18.03
N LEU A 178 -6.87 -24.79 17.86
CA LEU A 178 -5.63 -24.04 17.97
C LEU A 178 -5.39 -23.61 19.41
N VAL A 179 -4.15 -23.69 19.86
CA VAL A 179 -3.68 -23.06 21.10
C VAL A 179 -3.20 -21.63 20.81
N PRO A 180 -3.20 -20.71 21.80
CA PRO A 180 -2.81 -19.32 21.60
C PRO A 180 -1.42 -19.10 20.98
N GLN A 181 -0.50 -20.05 21.18
CA GLN A 181 0.86 -19.97 20.63
C GLN A 181 0.93 -20.30 19.13
N ASN A 182 -0.15 -20.79 18.53
CA ASN A 182 -0.18 -21.12 17.11
C ASN A 182 -0.20 -19.84 16.24
N THR A 183 0.61 -19.81 15.18
CA THR A 183 0.69 -18.67 14.24
C THR A 183 -0.66 -18.28 13.62
N LEU A 184 -1.61 -19.21 13.50
CA LEU A 184 -2.93 -18.97 12.93
C LEU A 184 -3.97 -18.52 13.97
N TYR A 185 -3.68 -18.63 15.26
CA TYR A 185 -4.66 -18.36 16.33
C TYR A 185 -5.12 -16.90 16.31
N ASN A 186 -4.17 -15.95 16.39
CA ASN A 186 -4.47 -14.52 16.40
C ASN A 186 -5.22 -14.07 15.13
N PRO A 187 -4.75 -14.38 13.90
CA PRO A 187 -5.47 -13.99 12.69
C PRO A 187 -6.90 -14.52 12.64
N ILE A 188 -7.16 -15.77 13.03
CA ILE A 188 -8.52 -16.30 13.01
C ILE A 188 -9.41 -15.49 13.97
N LEU A 189 -8.92 -15.19 15.17
CA LEU A 189 -9.65 -14.39 16.16
C LEU A 189 -9.95 -12.97 15.65
N GLU A 190 -8.99 -12.30 15.03
CA GLU A 190 -9.16 -10.95 14.45
C GLU A 190 -10.24 -10.95 13.35
N PHE A 191 -10.29 -11.98 12.50
CA PHE A 191 -11.32 -12.09 11.46
C PHE A 191 -12.70 -12.41 12.06
N GLU A 192 -12.78 -13.34 13.02
CA GLU A 192 -14.03 -13.67 13.70
C GLU A 192 -14.62 -12.43 14.39
N ASP A 193 -13.80 -11.67 15.11
CA ASP A 193 -14.21 -10.43 15.75
C ASP A 193 -14.65 -9.37 14.75
N TRP A 194 -13.93 -9.19 13.63
CA TRP A 194 -14.33 -8.24 12.59
C TRP A 194 -15.71 -8.57 12.00
N PHE A 195 -15.98 -9.84 11.73
CA PHE A 195 -17.31 -10.24 11.24
C PHE A 195 -18.40 -10.01 12.29
N MET A 196 -18.15 -10.37 13.56
CA MET A 196 -19.10 -10.14 14.65
C MET A 196 -19.37 -8.64 14.89
N SER A 197 -18.33 -7.82 14.98
CA SER A 197 -18.43 -6.38 15.21
C SER A 197 -19.07 -5.65 14.03
N SER A 198 -18.91 -6.16 12.81
CA SER A 198 -19.59 -5.65 11.61
C SER A 198 -21.05 -6.12 11.50
N GLY A 199 -21.53 -7.00 12.38
CA GLY A 199 -22.87 -7.59 12.31
C GLY A 199 -23.07 -8.50 11.09
N ILE A 200 -22.00 -9.10 10.56
CA ILE A 200 -22.02 -9.93 9.37
C ILE A 200 -21.86 -11.40 9.76
N GLU A 201 -22.81 -12.24 9.31
CA GLU A 201 -22.72 -13.69 9.53
C GLU A 201 -21.65 -14.32 8.62
N ILE A 202 -20.57 -14.84 9.23
CA ILE A 202 -19.45 -15.50 8.53
C ILE A 202 -19.96 -16.59 7.59
N GLU A 203 -20.78 -17.50 8.11
CA GLU A 203 -21.25 -18.69 7.37
C GLU A 203 -22.12 -18.36 6.16
N LYS A 204 -22.85 -17.24 6.19
CA LYS A 204 -23.68 -16.77 5.07
C LYS A 204 -22.91 -15.91 4.07
N THR A 205 -21.72 -15.44 4.44
CA THR A 205 -20.92 -14.57 3.59
C THR A 205 -20.25 -15.40 2.48
N PRO A 206 -20.45 -15.06 1.20
CA PRO A 206 -19.73 -15.73 0.12
C PRO A 206 -18.25 -15.33 0.13
N SER A 207 -17.36 -16.28 -0.11
CA SER A 207 -15.94 -15.99 -0.35
C SER A 207 -15.74 -15.24 -1.68
N LEU A 208 -14.74 -14.36 -1.74
CA LEU A 208 -14.31 -13.72 -2.99
C LEU A 208 -13.89 -14.73 -4.06
N THR A 209 -13.44 -15.95 -3.68
CA THR A 209 -13.14 -17.04 -4.63
C THR A 209 -14.35 -17.50 -5.44
N ASN A 210 -15.57 -17.24 -4.95
CA ASN A 210 -16.81 -17.52 -5.67
C ASN A 210 -17.07 -16.49 -6.78
N GLY A 211 -16.22 -15.47 -6.88
CA GLY A 211 -16.26 -14.40 -7.87
C GLY A 211 -17.52 -13.56 -7.76
N LEU A 212 -18.04 -13.16 -8.93
CA LEU A 212 -19.15 -12.22 -9.08
C LEU A 212 -20.53 -12.90 -8.99
N LYS A 213 -20.59 -14.18 -8.61
CA LYS A 213 -21.88 -14.89 -8.50
C LYS A 213 -22.74 -14.17 -7.46
N GLY A 214 -23.90 -13.70 -7.90
CA GLY A 214 -24.88 -12.99 -7.07
C GLY A 214 -24.57 -11.52 -6.81
N THR A 215 -23.46 -10.95 -7.31
CA THR A 215 -23.18 -9.51 -7.17
C THR A 215 -23.70 -8.73 -8.36
N LYS A 216 -24.41 -7.62 -8.11
CA LYS A 216 -24.73 -6.65 -9.15
C LYS A 216 -23.50 -5.80 -9.44
N GLN A 217 -23.37 -5.35 -10.69
CA GLN A 217 -22.31 -4.39 -11.03
C GLN A 217 -22.56 -3.07 -10.28
N SER A 218 -21.59 -2.65 -9.50
CA SER A 218 -21.64 -1.38 -8.77
C SER A 218 -21.52 -0.20 -9.73
N LYS A 219 -22.23 0.89 -9.42
CA LYS A 219 -22.05 2.20 -10.08
C LYS A 219 -20.80 2.94 -9.57
N LEU A 220 -20.37 2.62 -8.35
CA LEU A 220 -19.12 3.10 -7.76
C LEU A 220 -18.28 1.89 -7.29
N PRO A 221 -17.59 1.22 -8.22
CA PRO A 221 -16.65 0.15 -7.87
C PRO A 221 -15.49 0.60 -6.98
N VAL A 222 -14.92 -0.35 -6.24
CA VAL A 222 -13.74 -0.17 -5.37
C VAL A 222 -12.58 0.54 -6.09
N ILE A 223 -12.33 0.27 -7.37
CA ILE A 223 -11.22 0.88 -8.12
C ILE A 223 -11.34 2.41 -8.28
N PHE A 224 -12.54 2.97 -8.15
CA PHE A 224 -12.77 4.41 -8.24
C PHE A 224 -12.93 5.07 -6.87
N GLU A 225 -12.99 4.27 -5.80
CA GLU A 225 -12.97 4.78 -4.45
C GLU A 225 -11.58 5.34 -4.14
N VAL A 226 -11.59 6.48 -3.45
CA VAL A 226 -10.40 7.12 -2.91
C VAL A 226 -10.50 7.10 -1.41
N ASP A 227 -9.35 7.06 -0.75
CA ASP A 227 -9.35 7.22 0.70
C ASP A 227 -9.40 8.71 1.07
N ASP A 228 -10.35 9.09 1.94
CA ASP A 228 -10.63 10.47 2.32
C ASP A 228 -9.41 11.20 2.91
N LYS A 229 -8.48 10.46 3.56
CA LYS A 229 -7.22 11.02 4.05
C LYS A 229 -6.21 11.26 2.92
N THR A 230 -6.15 10.38 1.92
CA THR A 230 -5.30 10.54 0.72
C THR A 230 -5.83 11.55 -0.31
N ALA A 231 -7.11 11.94 -0.23
CA ALA A 231 -7.73 12.92 -1.11
C ALA A 231 -7.18 14.35 -0.93
N SER A 232 -6.54 14.63 0.22
CA SER A 232 -5.92 15.92 0.57
C SER A 232 -4.55 16.15 -0.07
N ILE A 233 -3.98 15.12 -0.70
CA ILE A 233 -2.71 15.20 -1.41
C ILE A 233 -3.05 15.77 -2.78
N ASN A 234 -2.52 16.95 -3.09
CA ASN A 234 -2.47 17.44 -4.47
C ASN A 234 -1.88 16.33 -5.34
N LEU A 235 -2.77 15.63 -6.05
CA LEU A 235 -2.52 14.49 -6.92
C LEU A 235 -1.23 14.73 -7.70
N LYS A 236 -0.17 13.97 -7.40
CA LYS A 236 0.79 13.64 -8.46
C LYS A 236 0.12 12.46 -9.20
N PRO A 237 -0.48 12.69 -10.39
CA PRO A 237 -1.36 11.75 -11.07
C PRO A 237 -0.55 10.68 -11.81
N SER A 238 0.56 10.21 -11.23
CA SER A 238 1.44 9.28 -11.90
C SER A 238 2.01 8.19 -11.00
N ILE A 239 2.05 6.99 -11.56
CA ILE A 239 2.68 5.82 -10.98
C ILE A 239 4.18 5.93 -11.28
N LYS A 240 5.02 6.04 -10.24
CA LYS A 240 6.46 6.23 -10.42
C LYS A 240 7.25 5.01 -9.97
N ALA A 241 8.16 4.57 -10.82
CA ALA A 241 9.17 3.61 -10.45
C ALA A 241 10.29 4.29 -9.66
N ASN A 242 10.77 3.61 -8.63
CA ASN A 242 11.73 4.15 -7.66
C ASN A 242 11.31 5.55 -7.16
N PRO A 243 10.13 5.67 -6.52
CA PRO A 243 9.51 6.96 -6.22
C PRO A 243 10.38 7.81 -5.30
N ASP A 244 11.27 7.22 -4.49
CA ASP A 244 12.15 7.93 -3.57
C ASP A 244 13.40 8.54 -4.25
N TYR A 245 13.60 8.32 -5.54
CA TYR A 245 14.77 8.84 -6.25
C TYR A 245 14.79 10.36 -6.27
N LYS A 246 15.95 10.97 -5.96
CA LYS A 246 16.12 12.42 -5.81
C LYS A 246 15.66 13.25 -7.02
N ARG A 247 15.64 12.69 -8.24
CA ARG A 247 15.17 13.38 -9.46
C ARG A 247 13.67 13.70 -9.42
N TRP A 248 12.87 12.94 -8.68
CA TRP A 248 11.42 13.15 -8.59
C TRP A 248 11.00 14.35 -7.74
N TYR A 249 11.95 14.88 -6.97
CA TYR A 249 11.71 15.90 -5.98
C TYR A 249 12.72 17.01 -6.14
N GLN A 250 12.28 18.25 -5.97
CA GLN A 250 13.19 19.40 -6.03
C GLN A 250 14.15 19.41 -4.84
N SER A 251 13.84 18.66 -3.78
CA SER A 251 14.71 18.53 -2.61
C SER A 251 14.48 17.21 -1.87
N PRO A 252 15.48 16.70 -1.12
CA PRO A 252 15.30 15.55 -0.22
C PRO A 252 14.19 15.75 0.82
N ILE A 253 13.89 17.00 1.19
CA ILE A 253 12.82 17.35 2.13
C ILE A 253 11.45 17.16 1.50
N GLU A 254 11.29 17.55 0.23
CA GLU A 254 10.07 17.31 -0.52
C GLU A 254 9.83 15.80 -0.69
N ALA A 255 10.88 15.04 -1.03
CA ALA A 255 10.84 13.57 -1.10
C ALA A 255 10.35 12.97 0.22
N LYS A 256 10.94 13.40 1.33
CA LYS A 256 10.59 12.94 2.67
C LYS A 256 9.14 13.28 3.04
N ILE A 257 8.68 14.49 2.74
CA ILE A 257 7.30 14.90 3.03
C ILE A 257 6.31 14.09 2.20
N ILE A 258 6.56 13.93 0.90
CA ILE A 258 5.67 13.14 0.03
C ILE A 258 5.67 11.67 0.47
N ASN A 259 6.83 11.08 0.76
CA ASN A 259 6.90 9.73 1.29
C ASN A 259 6.15 9.63 2.64
N LEU A 260 6.30 10.60 3.54
CA LEU A 260 5.52 10.65 4.79
C LEU A 260 4.01 10.82 4.53
N ILE A 261 3.59 11.42 3.43
CA ILE A 261 2.18 11.61 3.09
C ILE A 261 1.61 10.35 2.43
N GLU A 262 2.31 9.80 1.45
CA GLU A 262 1.94 8.56 0.76
C GLU A 262 1.89 7.38 1.73
N ASN A 263 2.79 7.38 2.72
CA ASN A 263 2.80 6.45 3.84
C ASN A 263 2.10 7.02 5.08
N ASP A 264 1.24 8.05 4.92
CA ASP A 264 0.42 8.75 5.95
C ASP A 264 1.07 8.65 7.36
N ALA A 265 2.35 8.96 7.42
CA ALA A 265 3.17 9.05 8.61
C ALA A 265 3.42 10.51 8.95
N LEU A 266 2.94 11.46 8.14
CA LEU A 266 3.22 12.88 8.30
C LEU A 266 2.64 13.41 9.61
N ASP A 267 1.39 13.12 9.95
CA ASP A 267 0.79 13.60 11.21
C ASP A 267 1.50 13.06 12.45
N ASN A 268 1.88 11.77 12.44
CA ASN A 268 2.66 11.18 13.52
C ASN A 268 4.09 11.74 13.57
N PHE A 269 4.70 11.93 12.40
CA PHE A 269 6.03 12.53 12.29
C PHE A 269 6.05 13.96 12.82
N ILE A 270 4.97 14.72 12.68
CA ILE A 270 4.88 16.11 13.15
C ILE A 270 4.13 16.28 14.47
N HIS A 271 3.65 15.19 15.08
CA HIS A 271 2.83 15.25 16.30
C HIS A 271 3.54 16.01 17.43
N ASP A 272 4.82 15.71 17.66
CA ASP A 272 5.67 16.40 18.63
C ASP A 272 6.00 17.84 18.22
N CYS A 273 5.75 18.22 16.97
CA CYS A 273 5.94 19.58 16.45
C CYS A 273 4.70 20.46 16.67
N ARG A 274 3.57 19.93 17.16
CA ARG A 274 2.38 20.74 17.45
C ARG A 274 2.44 21.39 18.84
N PHE A 275 1.84 22.58 18.97
CA PHE A 275 1.65 23.22 20.27
C PHE A 275 0.55 22.47 21.05
N LYS A 276 0.84 22.05 22.28
CA LYS A 276 -0.03 21.19 23.10
C LYS A 276 -1.48 21.68 23.24
N ASN A 277 -1.69 22.98 23.26
CA ASN A 277 -2.99 23.56 23.62
C ASN A 277 -3.77 24.14 22.43
N VAL A 278 -3.14 24.27 21.26
CA VAL A 278 -3.72 25.02 20.13
C VAL A 278 -3.70 24.20 18.84
N ASN A 279 -3.20 22.95 18.88
CA ASN A 279 -3.01 22.01 17.77
C ASN A 279 -2.22 22.53 16.53
N LYS A 280 -1.85 23.81 16.54
CA LYS A 280 -1.05 24.49 15.53
C LYS A 280 0.36 23.95 15.45
N ILE A 281 0.90 23.85 14.24
CA ILE A 281 2.26 23.37 14.03
C ILE A 281 3.32 24.44 14.36
N ASN A 282 4.35 24.04 15.11
CA ASN A 282 5.55 24.82 15.35
C ASN A 282 6.55 24.61 14.19
N ILE A 283 6.53 25.53 13.22
CA ILE A 283 7.39 25.47 12.02
C ILE A 283 8.88 25.40 12.38
N LYS A 284 9.31 26.06 13.46
CA LYS A 284 10.72 26.05 13.88
C LYS A 284 11.16 24.70 14.46
N LYS A 285 10.24 23.95 15.08
CA LYS A 285 10.51 22.58 15.54
C LYS A 285 10.45 21.60 14.37
N LEU A 286 9.49 21.79 13.46
CA LEU A 286 9.37 21.00 12.24
C LEU A 286 10.60 21.14 11.33
N SER A 287 11.10 22.36 11.13
CA SER A 287 12.26 22.64 10.27
C SER A 287 13.51 21.93 10.77
N LYS A 288 13.76 21.96 12.09
CA LYS A 288 14.81 21.18 12.75
C LYS A 288 14.63 19.68 12.52
N LYS A 289 13.41 19.16 12.67
CA LYS A 289 13.12 17.71 12.49
C LYS A 289 13.26 17.25 11.03
N LEU A 290 12.96 18.13 10.08
CA LEU A 290 13.18 17.91 8.65
C LEU A 290 14.60 18.23 8.20
N ASN A 291 15.46 18.76 9.08
CA ASN A 291 16.80 19.24 8.78
C ASN A 291 16.83 20.27 7.64
N CYS A 292 16.01 21.32 7.74
CA CYS A 292 15.86 22.35 6.73
C CYS A 292 15.54 23.74 7.31
N SER A 293 15.40 24.75 6.46
CA SER A 293 15.00 26.10 6.88
C SER A 293 13.50 26.18 7.20
N ASP A 294 13.11 27.07 8.12
CA ASP A 294 11.71 27.36 8.46
C ASP A 294 10.87 27.71 7.21
N LYS A 295 11.45 28.49 6.29
CA LYS A 295 10.82 28.87 5.01
C LYS A 295 10.57 27.65 4.12
N THR A 296 11.54 26.74 4.03
CA THR A 296 11.43 25.51 3.23
C THR A 296 10.39 24.56 3.84
N ALA A 297 10.44 24.32 5.14
CA ALA A 297 9.48 23.48 5.85
C ALA A 297 8.04 23.97 5.63
N LYS A 298 7.80 25.26 5.85
CA LYS A 298 6.48 25.87 5.66
C LYS A 298 6.00 25.76 4.21
N LYS A 299 6.86 26.07 3.23
CA LYS A 299 6.52 25.98 1.80
C LYS A 299 6.10 24.56 1.40
N MET A 300 6.86 23.54 1.85
CA MET A 300 6.58 22.15 1.46
C MET A 300 5.31 21.60 2.12
N ILE A 301 5.04 21.93 3.38
CA ILE A 301 3.76 21.58 4.02
C ILE A 301 2.61 22.29 3.33
N GLN A 302 2.73 23.58 3.02
CA GLN A 302 1.67 24.31 2.33
C GLN A 302 1.36 23.73 0.94
N LEU A 303 2.38 23.23 0.25
CA LEU A 303 2.24 22.67 -1.10
C LEU A 303 1.62 21.26 -1.10
N HIS A 304 2.02 20.41 -0.15
CA HIS A 304 1.72 18.98 -0.19
C HIS A 304 0.73 18.50 0.88
N ALA A 305 0.59 19.24 1.98
CA ALA A 305 -0.30 18.90 3.10
C ALA A 305 -0.86 20.17 3.76
N PRO A 306 -1.62 21.02 3.02
CA PRO A 306 -2.11 22.30 3.52
C PRO A 306 -3.00 22.16 4.77
N TYR A 307 -3.73 21.05 4.89
CA TYR A 307 -4.58 20.73 6.05
C TYR A 307 -3.84 20.76 7.40
N ILE A 308 -2.51 20.54 7.40
CA ILE A 308 -1.69 20.61 8.61
C ILE A 308 -1.60 22.03 9.17
N LEU A 309 -1.69 23.05 8.31
CA LEU A 309 -1.57 24.46 8.66
C LEU A 309 -2.90 25.09 9.09
N GLU A 310 -4.02 24.43 8.79
CA GLU A 310 -5.38 24.90 9.04
C GLU A 310 -5.93 24.44 10.41
N LEU A 311 -5.21 23.55 11.10
CA LEU A 311 -5.47 23.06 12.47
C LEU A 311 -4.68 23.86 13.53
#